data_AF-A0A847KF51-F1
#
_entry.id   AF-A0A847KF51-F1
#
_cell.length_a   1.000
_cell.length_b   1.000
_cell.length_c   1.000
_cell.angle_alpha   90.00
_cell.angle_beta   90.00
_cell.angle_gamma   90.00
#
_symmetry.space_group_name_H-M   'P 1'
#
loop_
_entity.id
_entity.type
_entity.pdbx_description
1 polymer ?
#
loop_
_entity_poly.entity_id
_entity_poly.type
_entity_poly.pdbx_seq_one_letter_code
_entity_poly.pdbx_strand_id
1 'polypeptide(L)'
;MSYVDDVAARLRDLPRPTRAAALQDLRDLLAEGMDPAELGTPDEYAAVLRGGAPGSTDRPAARILGVPVEFRGATDSAVRSRIFDPSDSRVLVPRLLGLGWTVNLGAVAVRLGLLRPDDVDADVVAHIPPRVTAATRAVPWALAGVTALGVGAAWRTGERVPSHWGLTGRVDRWSDRRAALLPLVTGAVGAAWWASRAAPPEDRLVRTAVGAWVAGLTAKMAAVTALSARRPEAAHPGIALIGVTPTLAAAALLIVPVRAGLRAIGRGGDPAASGKDIP
;
A
#
# COMPACT_ATOMS: atom_id res chain seq x y z
N MET A 1 -28.30 33.68 5.65
CA MET A 1 -27.33 32.82 6.33
C MET A 1 -26.09 32.77 5.46
N SER A 2 -24.89 32.85 6.03
CA SER A 2 -23.65 32.72 5.26
C SER A 2 -23.41 31.25 4.89
N TYR A 3 -22.76 30.98 3.77
CA TYR A 3 -22.34 29.62 3.38
C TYR A 3 -21.60 28.89 4.51
N VAL A 4 -20.77 29.64 5.27
CA VAL A 4 -20.06 29.14 6.44
C VAL A 4 -21.01 28.73 7.58
N ASP A 5 -22.10 29.45 7.79
CA ASP A 5 -23.09 29.13 8.83
C ASP A 5 -23.86 27.86 8.49
N ASP A 6 -24.17 27.66 7.20
CA ASP A 6 -24.84 26.47 6.70
C ASP A 6 -23.94 25.24 6.85
N VAL A 7 -22.67 25.33 6.45
CA VAL A 7 -21.69 24.25 6.66
C VAL A 7 -21.49 23.98 8.16
N ALA A 8 -21.38 25.02 9.00
CA ALA A 8 -21.24 24.86 10.44
C ALA A 8 -22.43 24.13 11.09
N ALA A 9 -23.65 24.35 10.60
CA ALA A 9 -24.84 23.63 11.05
C ALA A 9 -24.79 22.14 10.70
N ARG A 10 -24.18 21.80 9.56
CA ARG A 10 -24.05 20.41 9.07
C ARG A 10 -22.85 19.64 9.65
N LEU A 11 -21.93 20.32 10.32
CA LEU A 11 -20.79 19.72 11.03
C LEU A 11 -20.99 19.64 12.55
N ARG A 12 -22.23 19.81 13.04
CA ARG A 12 -22.54 19.83 14.49
C ARG A 12 -22.18 18.53 15.21
N ASP A 13 -22.18 17.43 14.49
CA ASP A 13 -21.82 16.07 14.90
C ASP A 13 -20.31 15.86 15.09
N LEU A 14 -19.46 16.71 14.50
CA LEU A 14 -18.00 16.62 14.67
C LEU A 14 -17.53 17.14 16.04
N PRO A 15 -16.42 16.58 16.58
CA PRO A 15 -15.77 17.12 17.77
C PRO A 15 -15.43 18.60 17.61
N ARG A 16 -15.68 19.41 18.65
CA ARG A 16 -15.44 20.86 18.65
C ARG A 16 -14.10 21.31 18.05
N PRO A 17 -12.94 20.71 18.38
CA PRO A 17 -11.66 21.16 17.81
C PRO A 17 -11.55 20.87 16.30
N THR A 18 -12.06 19.72 15.84
CA THR A 18 -12.07 19.36 14.41
C THR A 18 -12.99 20.27 13.62
N ARG A 19 -14.19 20.55 14.17
CA ARG A 19 -15.14 21.48 13.58
C ARG A 19 -14.57 22.90 13.49
N ALA A 20 -13.86 23.36 14.53
CA ALA A 20 -13.25 24.68 14.54
C ALA A 20 -12.16 24.83 13.47
N ALA A 21 -11.29 23.83 13.33
CA ALA A 21 -10.26 23.81 12.30
C ALA A 21 -10.86 23.80 10.88
N ALA A 22 -11.80 22.89 10.59
CA ALA A 22 -12.44 22.80 9.28
C ALA A 22 -13.19 24.08 8.87
N LEU A 23 -13.82 24.77 9.83
CA LEU A 23 -14.46 26.06 9.59
C LEU A 23 -13.46 27.21 9.43
N GLN A 24 -12.26 27.09 9.99
CA GLN A 24 -11.20 28.09 9.80
C GLN A 24 -10.63 27.98 8.39
N ASP A 25 -10.30 26.76 7.94
CA ASP A 25 -9.81 26.52 6.58
C ASP A 25 -10.80 27.00 5.51
N LEU A 26 -12.11 26.76 5.72
CA LEU A 26 -13.16 27.30 4.84
C LEU A 26 -13.18 28.84 4.82
N ARG A 27 -12.97 29.51 5.97
CA ARG A 27 -12.92 30.98 6.00
C ARG A 27 -11.70 31.50 5.25
N ASP A 28 -10.57 30.81 5.37
CA ASP A 28 -9.33 31.21 4.72
C ASP A 28 -9.47 31.07 3.18
N LEU A 29 -10.05 29.98 2.67
CA LEU A 29 -10.34 29.81 1.24
C LEU A 29 -11.26 30.92 0.67
N LEU A 30 -12.30 31.28 1.41
CA LEU A 30 -13.21 32.36 1.01
C LEU A 30 -12.52 33.73 1.08
N ALA A 31 -11.60 33.93 2.02
CA ALA A 31 -10.80 35.15 2.13
C ALA A 31 -9.78 35.27 0.99
N GLU A 32 -9.29 34.14 0.45
CA GLU A 32 -8.45 34.07 -0.75
C GLU A 32 -9.23 34.30 -2.07
N GLY A 33 -10.55 34.50 -1.98
CA GLY A 33 -11.39 34.85 -3.12
C GLY A 33 -12.06 33.66 -3.82
N MET A 34 -12.05 32.47 -3.20
CA MET A 34 -12.78 31.31 -3.72
C MET A 34 -14.29 31.56 -3.69
N ASP A 35 -14.96 31.35 -4.83
CA ASP A 35 -16.42 31.50 -4.93
C ASP A 35 -17.11 30.30 -4.23
N PRO A 36 -18.03 30.52 -3.28
CA PRO A 36 -18.84 29.46 -2.69
C PRO A 36 -19.53 28.53 -3.71
N ALA A 37 -19.85 29.03 -4.91
CA ALA A 37 -20.44 28.21 -5.97
C ALA A 37 -19.49 27.10 -6.48
N GLU A 38 -18.17 27.33 -6.42
CA GLU A 38 -17.14 26.35 -6.81
C GLU A 38 -16.95 25.24 -5.76
N LEU A 39 -17.31 25.52 -4.50
CA LEU A 39 -17.26 24.57 -3.39
C LEU A 39 -18.43 23.58 -3.39
N GLY A 40 -19.43 23.80 -4.26
CA GLY A 40 -20.65 23.01 -4.31
C GLY A 40 -21.62 23.35 -3.17
N THR A 41 -22.66 22.53 -3.01
CA THR A 41 -23.66 22.79 -1.97
C THR A 41 -23.06 22.63 -0.57
N PRO A 42 -23.56 23.34 0.46
CA PRO A 42 -23.10 23.17 1.85
C PRO A 42 -23.15 21.72 2.34
N ASP A 43 -24.06 20.91 1.79
CA ASP A 43 -24.23 19.50 2.14
C ASP A 43 -23.16 18.60 1.53
N GLU A 44 -22.83 18.83 0.26
CA GLU A 44 -21.72 18.16 -0.43
C GLU A 44 -20.39 18.56 0.21
N TYR A 45 -20.20 19.86 0.47
CA TYR A 45 -18.98 20.35 1.09
C TYR A 45 -18.81 19.84 2.53
N ALA A 46 -19.88 19.82 3.33
CA ALA A 46 -19.85 19.21 4.65
C ALA A 46 -19.60 17.69 4.57
N ALA A 47 -20.08 17.00 3.54
CA ALA A 47 -19.77 15.59 3.32
C ALA A 47 -18.29 15.36 2.96
N VAL A 48 -17.66 16.25 2.19
CA VAL A 48 -16.21 16.24 1.93
C VAL A 48 -15.42 16.50 3.22
N LEU A 49 -15.83 17.49 4.03
CA LEU A 49 -15.18 17.76 5.33
C LEU A 49 -15.36 16.61 6.34
N ARG A 50 -16.49 15.88 6.29
CA ARG A 50 -16.67 14.62 7.04
C ARG A 50 -15.86 13.47 6.44
N GLY A 51 -15.66 13.46 5.12
CA GLY A 51 -14.86 12.49 4.37
C GLY A 51 -13.34 12.73 4.43
N GLY A 52 -12.92 13.89 4.93
CA GLY A 52 -11.53 14.33 5.02
C GLY A 52 -11.12 15.18 3.82
N ALA A 53 -10.84 16.46 4.05
CA ALA A 53 -10.09 17.29 3.13
C ALA A 53 -8.68 16.68 2.90
N PRO A 54 -8.09 16.82 1.69
CA PRO A 54 -6.78 16.29 1.37
C PRO A 54 -5.72 17.11 2.10
N GLY A 55 -5.38 16.66 3.31
CA GLY A 55 -4.44 17.34 4.18
C GLY A 55 -4.91 17.33 5.63
N SER A 56 -4.48 16.31 6.38
CA SER A 56 -4.53 16.27 7.84
C SER A 56 -5.90 16.13 8.53
N THR A 57 -6.35 14.88 8.73
CA THR A 57 -6.62 14.29 10.07
C THR A 57 -7.22 12.89 9.98
N ASP A 58 -6.60 12.00 9.20
CA ASP A 58 -6.89 10.57 9.28
C ASP A 58 -6.21 9.96 10.52
N ARG A 59 -6.78 10.21 11.71
CA ARG A 59 -6.30 9.59 12.95
C ARG A 59 -6.76 8.14 13.00
N PRO A 60 -5.90 7.21 13.49
CA PRO A 60 -6.30 5.82 13.70
C PRO A 60 -7.53 5.77 14.62
N ALA A 61 -8.47 4.87 14.31
CA ALA A 61 -9.77 4.78 14.95
C ALA A 61 -9.69 4.64 16.49
N ALA A 62 -8.60 4.08 17.02
CA ALA A 62 -8.31 4.03 18.44
C ALA A 62 -6.80 4.06 18.74
N ARG A 63 -6.43 4.43 19.98
CA ARG A 63 -5.08 4.26 20.53
C ARG A 63 -5.14 3.53 21.86
N ILE A 64 -4.28 2.54 22.06
CA ILE A 64 -4.09 1.84 23.35
C ILE A 64 -2.68 2.16 23.84
N LEU A 65 -2.55 2.78 25.01
CA LEU A 65 -1.26 3.20 25.58
C LEU A 65 -0.40 4.05 24.62
N GLY A 66 -1.05 4.94 23.85
CA GLY A 66 -0.38 5.76 22.84
C GLY A 66 -0.04 5.04 21.53
N VAL A 67 -0.27 3.73 21.44
CA VAL A 67 -0.04 2.93 20.23
C VAL A 67 -1.32 2.88 19.39
N PRO A 68 -1.25 3.17 18.08
CA PRO A 68 -2.43 3.19 17.24
C PRO A 68 -2.96 1.78 16.95
N VAL A 69 -4.29 1.66 16.85
CA VAL A 69 -5.02 0.44 16.53
C VAL A 69 -5.88 0.71 15.29
N GLU A 70 -5.78 -0.17 14.30
CA GLU A 70 -6.48 -0.06 13.03
C GLU A 70 -6.89 -1.44 12.51
N PHE A 71 -8.09 -1.57 11.97
CA PHE A 71 -8.59 -2.85 11.41
C PHE A 71 -9.25 -2.69 10.04
N ARG A 72 -9.35 -1.45 9.55
CA ARG A 72 -10.04 -1.15 8.31
C ARG A 72 -9.16 -1.30 7.07
N GLY A 73 -7.85 -1.51 7.18
CA GLY A 73 -6.95 -1.52 6.02
C GLY A 73 -7.28 -2.58 4.95
N ALA A 74 -8.01 -3.64 5.28
CA ALA A 74 -8.48 -4.62 4.28
C ALA A 74 -9.62 -4.10 3.39
N THR A 75 -10.43 -3.15 3.90
CA THR A 75 -11.69 -2.68 3.27
C THR A 75 -11.64 -1.21 2.89
N ASP A 76 -10.94 -0.39 3.65
CA ASP A 76 -10.86 1.07 3.52
C ASP A 76 -9.62 1.49 2.71
N SER A 77 -9.84 2.15 1.57
CA SER A 77 -8.76 2.61 0.68
C SER A 77 -7.97 3.78 1.25
N ALA A 78 -8.59 4.65 2.04
CA ALA A 78 -7.89 5.78 2.66
C ALA A 78 -6.89 5.29 3.73
N VAL A 79 -7.26 4.24 4.46
CA VAL A 79 -6.32 3.59 5.40
C VAL A 79 -5.15 2.95 4.65
N ARG A 80 -5.40 2.36 3.48
CA ARG A 80 -4.35 1.74 2.64
C ARG A 80 -3.41 2.75 2.03
N SER A 81 -3.89 3.88 1.55
CA SER A 81 -3.03 4.88 0.90
C SER A 81 -1.90 5.36 1.83
N ARG A 82 -2.09 5.34 3.15
CA ARG A 82 -1.05 5.70 4.15
C ARG A 82 0.30 4.98 3.96
N ILE A 83 0.30 3.73 3.49
CA ILE A 83 1.57 2.99 3.28
C ILE A 83 2.31 3.39 2.00
N PHE A 84 1.66 4.16 1.13
CA PHE A 84 2.25 4.73 -0.08
C PHE A 84 1.60 6.09 -0.39
N ASP A 85 2.03 7.10 0.36
CA ASP A 85 1.63 8.49 0.17
C ASP A 85 2.92 9.35 0.11
N PRO A 86 3.39 9.73 -1.10
CA PRO A 86 4.57 10.58 -1.25
C PRO A 86 4.38 12.00 -0.70
N SER A 87 3.15 12.49 -0.61
CA SER A 87 2.84 13.83 -0.12
C SER A 87 2.96 13.92 1.41
N ASP A 88 2.70 12.81 2.12
CA ASP A 88 2.91 12.71 3.56
C ASP A 88 4.40 12.48 3.88
N SER A 89 5.05 13.47 4.48
CA SER A 89 6.46 13.42 4.89
C SER A 89 6.79 12.41 6.01
N ARG A 90 5.77 11.88 6.69
CA ARG A 90 5.94 10.93 7.82
C ARG A 90 6.32 9.55 7.30
N VAL A 91 7.48 9.06 7.77
CA VAL A 91 7.93 7.69 7.47
C VAL A 91 7.17 6.64 8.29
N LEU A 92 6.79 6.96 9.52
CA LEU A 92 6.03 6.06 10.38
C LEU A 92 4.56 6.45 10.38
N VAL A 93 3.72 5.52 9.93
CA VAL A 93 2.26 5.66 9.85
C VAL A 93 1.59 4.52 10.60
N PRO A 94 0.33 4.67 11.08
CA PRO A 94 -0.40 3.57 11.70
C PRO A 94 -0.48 2.34 10.78
N ARG A 95 -0.41 1.13 11.35
CA ARG A 95 -0.56 -0.12 10.58
C ARG A 95 -1.91 -0.17 9.85
N LEU A 96 -1.95 -0.94 8.77
CA LEU A 96 -3.19 -1.24 8.05
C LEU A 96 -4.12 -2.14 8.86
N LEU A 97 -3.54 -3.06 9.63
CA LEU A 97 -4.24 -4.06 10.42
C LEU A 97 -3.49 -4.30 11.74
N GLY A 98 -4.21 -4.28 12.85
CA GLY A 98 -3.73 -4.51 14.20
C GLY A 98 -3.15 -3.27 14.88
N LEU A 99 -2.23 -3.53 15.82
CA LEU A 99 -1.61 -2.54 16.69
C LEU A 99 -0.22 -2.16 16.16
N GLY A 100 0.11 -0.87 16.22
CA GLY A 100 1.45 -0.34 15.99
C GLY A 100 1.63 0.51 14.73
N TRP A 101 2.90 0.67 14.35
CA TRP A 101 3.32 1.50 13.23
C TRP A 101 3.82 0.64 12.07
N THR A 102 3.74 1.19 10.87
CA THR A 102 4.32 0.66 9.62
C THR A 102 5.03 1.79 8.89
N VAL A 103 5.73 1.45 7.82
CA VAL A 103 6.49 2.40 7.00
C VAL A 103 5.63 2.91 5.85
N ASN A 104 5.59 4.24 5.67
CA ASN A 104 5.14 4.88 4.44
C ASN A 104 6.26 4.80 3.40
N LEU A 105 6.08 3.94 2.40
CA LEU A 105 7.05 3.73 1.33
C LEU A 105 7.12 4.91 0.35
N GLY A 106 6.08 5.74 0.29
CA GLY A 106 6.07 7.00 -0.48
C GLY A 106 7.05 8.01 0.11
N ALA A 107 6.93 8.29 1.41
CA ALA A 107 7.87 9.15 2.14
C ALA A 107 9.33 8.67 2.01
N VAL A 108 9.56 7.36 2.09
CA VAL A 108 10.91 6.78 1.90
C VAL A 108 11.39 6.99 0.47
N ALA A 109 10.55 6.76 -0.54
CA ALA A 109 10.91 6.97 -1.94
C ALA A 109 11.29 8.43 -2.22
N VAL A 110 10.56 9.39 -1.63
CA VAL A 110 10.88 10.82 -1.73
C VAL A 110 12.23 11.14 -1.09
N ARG A 111 12.48 10.65 0.13
CA ARG A 111 13.78 10.85 0.82
C ARG A 111 14.97 10.24 0.07
N LEU A 112 14.74 9.18 -0.70
CA LEU A 112 15.74 8.54 -1.56
C LEU A 112 15.86 9.19 -2.95
N GLY A 113 15.11 10.27 -3.24
CA GLY A 113 15.09 10.93 -4.54
C GLY A 113 14.51 10.07 -5.67
N LEU A 114 13.74 9.04 -5.34
CA LEU A 114 13.12 8.14 -6.31
C LEU A 114 11.79 8.67 -6.87
N LEU A 115 11.11 9.51 -6.08
CA LEU A 115 9.85 10.19 -6.39
C LEU A 115 9.88 11.62 -5.82
N ARG A 116 9.02 12.49 -6.34
CA ARG A 116 8.64 13.78 -5.76
C ARG A 116 7.31 13.66 -4.98
N PRO A 117 7.02 14.57 -4.04
CA PRO A 117 5.77 14.53 -3.27
C PRO A 117 4.49 14.55 -4.13
N ASP A 118 4.57 15.14 -5.31
CA ASP A 118 3.52 15.37 -6.30
C ASP A 118 3.52 14.36 -7.46
N ASP A 119 4.43 13.38 -7.47
CA ASP A 119 4.57 12.41 -8.58
C ASP A 119 3.43 11.36 -8.65
N VAL A 120 2.58 11.27 -7.63
CA VAL A 120 1.48 10.31 -7.58
C VAL A 120 0.16 11.06 -7.61
N ASP A 121 -0.37 11.21 -8.83
CA ASP A 121 -1.70 11.76 -9.08
C ASP A 121 -2.50 10.86 -10.06
N ALA A 122 -3.77 11.20 -10.25
CA ALA A 122 -4.67 10.44 -11.10
C ALA A 122 -4.22 10.39 -12.58
N ASP A 123 -3.55 11.43 -13.08
CA ASP A 123 -3.10 11.54 -14.47
C ASP A 123 -1.89 10.64 -14.72
N VAL A 124 -0.90 10.66 -13.82
CA VAL A 124 0.26 9.76 -13.84
C VAL A 124 -0.19 8.31 -13.81
N VAL A 125 -1.14 7.97 -12.93
CA VAL A 125 -1.66 6.60 -12.81
C VAL A 125 -2.43 6.19 -14.08
N ALA A 126 -3.17 7.10 -14.72
CA ALA A 126 -3.86 6.84 -15.98
C ALA A 126 -2.88 6.58 -17.14
N HIS A 127 -1.71 7.23 -17.14
CA HIS A 127 -0.69 7.10 -18.17
C HIS A 127 0.28 5.92 -17.97
N ILE A 128 0.09 5.08 -16.94
CA ILE A 128 0.92 3.88 -16.76
C ILE A 128 0.73 2.94 -17.95
N PRO A 129 1.81 2.56 -18.67
CA PRO A 129 1.71 1.72 -19.85
C PRO A 129 0.97 0.39 -19.58
N PRO A 130 0.07 -0.07 -20.46
CA PRO A 130 -0.73 -1.27 -20.24
C PRO A 130 0.11 -2.52 -19.92
N ARG A 131 1.29 -2.64 -20.55
CA ARG A 131 2.24 -3.75 -20.29
C ARG A 131 2.77 -3.74 -18.86
N VAL A 132 3.05 -2.56 -18.30
CA VAL A 132 3.53 -2.41 -16.92
C VAL A 132 2.41 -2.77 -15.95
N THR A 133 1.19 -2.27 -16.20
CA THR A 133 -0.01 -2.61 -15.42
C THR A 133 -0.31 -4.11 -15.45
N ALA A 134 -0.19 -4.76 -16.62
CA ALA A 134 -0.38 -6.20 -16.73
C ALA A 134 0.70 -6.98 -15.97
N ALA A 135 1.97 -6.58 -16.12
CA ALA A 135 3.08 -7.21 -15.44
C ALA A 135 2.96 -7.12 -13.91
N THR A 136 2.64 -5.94 -13.37
CA THR A 136 2.51 -5.74 -11.92
C THR A 136 1.36 -6.56 -11.34
N ARG A 137 0.22 -6.62 -12.04
CA ARG A 137 -0.94 -7.45 -11.65
C ARG A 137 -0.65 -8.95 -11.68
N ALA A 138 0.28 -9.38 -12.53
CA ALA A 138 0.68 -10.79 -12.59
C ALA A 138 1.60 -11.20 -11.43
N VAL A 139 2.31 -10.26 -10.77
CA VAL A 139 3.32 -10.59 -9.75
C VAL A 139 2.75 -11.36 -8.54
N PRO A 140 1.65 -10.95 -7.89
CA PRO A 140 1.07 -11.73 -6.79
C PRO A 140 0.72 -13.17 -7.21
N TRP A 141 0.20 -13.36 -8.42
CA TRP A 141 -0.13 -14.68 -8.96
C TRP A 141 1.11 -15.52 -9.29
N ALA A 142 2.15 -14.91 -9.85
CA ALA A 142 3.43 -15.58 -10.06
C ALA A 142 4.05 -16.06 -8.74
N LEU A 143 4.01 -15.23 -7.70
CA LEU A 143 4.48 -15.58 -6.35
C LEU A 143 3.61 -16.66 -5.69
N ALA A 144 2.30 -16.65 -5.92
CA ALA A 144 1.43 -17.75 -5.50
C ALA A 144 1.79 -19.07 -6.20
N GLY A 145 2.13 -19.02 -7.50
CA GLY A 145 2.67 -20.17 -8.24
C GLY A 145 3.98 -20.69 -7.64
N VAL A 146 4.93 -19.80 -7.32
CA VAL A 146 6.18 -20.16 -6.63
C VAL A 146 5.90 -20.80 -5.27
N THR A 147 4.92 -20.27 -4.53
CA THR A 147 4.49 -20.86 -3.25
C THR A 147 3.99 -22.29 -3.44
N ALA A 148 3.12 -22.53 -4.43
CA ALA A 148 2.59 -23.85 -4.72
C ALA A 148 3.69 -24.85 -5.12
N LEU A 149 4.68 -24.41 -5.93
CA LEU A 149 5.84 -25.22 -6.30
C LEU A 149 6.71 -25.57 -5.07
N GLY A 150 7.00 -24.59 -4.21
CA GLY A 150 7.75 -24.80 -2.97
C GLY A 150 7.03 -25.75 -2.02
N VAL A 151 5.72 -25.57 -1.85
CA VAL A 151 4.87 -26.46 -1.06
C VAL A 151 4.87 -27.87 -1.63
N GLY A 152 4.69 -28.03 -2.95
CA GLY A 152 4.76 -29.34 -3.60
C GLY A 152 6.12 -30.03 -3.43
N ALA A 153 7.21 -29.26 -3.47
CA ALA A 153 8.55 -29.77 -3.21
C ALA A 153 8.75 -30.21 -1.75
N ALA A 154 8.24 -29.45 -0.78
CA ALA A 154 8.26 -29.81 0.65
C ALA A 154 7.32 -30.97 0.98
N TRP A 155 6.18 -31.09 0.30
CA TRP A 155 5.20 -32.14 0.56
C TRP A 155 5.74 -33.55 0.31
N ARG A 156 6.74 -33.66 -0.57
CA ARG A 156 7.40 -34.91 -0.96
C ARG A 156 8.47 -35.38 0.02
N THR A 157 8.85 -34.57 1.02
CA THR A 157 9.97 -34.92 1.92
C THR A 157 9.55 -35.72 3.15
N GLY A 158 8.24 -35.89 3.39
CA GLY A 158 7.72 -36.67 4.51
C GLY A 158 6.43 -36.09 5.09
N GLU A 159 5.91 -36.72 6.14
CA GLU A 159 4.69 -36.27 6.84
C GLU A 159 4.94 -35.05 7.73
N ARG A 160 6.18 -34.86 8.18
CA ARG A 160 6.60 -33.71 8.97
C ARG A 160 7.56 -32.84 8.17
N VAL A 161 7.41 -31.53 8.30
CA VAL A 161 8.25 -30.54 7.63
C VAL A 161 8.77 -29.49 8.62
N PRO A 162 9.89 -28.83 8.31
CA PRO A 162 10.40 -27.72 9.12
C PRO A 162 9.37 -26.60 9.24
N SER A 163 9.14 -26.14 10.46
CA SER A 163 8.16 -25.09 10.76
C SER A 163 8.72 -23.94 11.60
N HIS A 164 9.89 -24.12 12.20
CA HIS A 164 10.60 -23.05 12.90
C HIS A 164 12.11 -23.23 12.71
N TRP A 165 12.80 -22.09 12.74
CA TRP A 165 14.24 -22.01 12.63
C TRP A 165 14.76 -21.11 13.75
N GLY A 166 15.82 -21.54 14.42
CA GLY A 166 16.48 -20.74 15.44
C GLY A 166 17.22 -19.54 14.82
N LEU A 167 17.82 -18.70 15.67
CA LEU A 167 18.58 -17.51 15.25
C LEU A 167 19.77 -17.83 14.31
N THR A 168 20.31 -19.05 14.41
CA THR A 168 21.39 -19.55 13.55
C THR A 168 20.89 -20.04 12.17
N GLY A 169 19.58 -20.02 11.94
CA GLY A 169 18.94 -20.53 10.72
C GLY A 169 18.86 -22.05 10.65
N ARG A 170 19.19 -22.79 11.73
CA ARG A 170 18.99 -24.24 11.82
C ARG A 170 17.54 -24.55 12.20
N VAL A 171 17.02 -25.66 11.69
CA VAL A 171 15.69 -26.15 12.05
C VAL A 171 15.70 -26.63 13.50
N ASP A 172 14.78 -26.11 14.32
CA ASP A 172 14.59 -26.53 15.71
C ASP A 172 13.18 -27.09 15.97
N ARG A 173 12.23 -26.91 15.03
CA ARG A 173 10.87 -27.47 15.11
C ARG A 173 10.38 -28.03 13.79
N TRP A 174 9.67 -29.14 13.91
CA TRP A 174 8.99 -29.84 12.84
C TRP A 174 7.50 -29.96 13.13
N SER A 175 6.66 -29.73 12.13
CA SER A 175 5.20 -29.82 12.24
C SER A 175 4.63 -30.74 11.18
N ASP A 176 3.39 -31.18 11.37
CA ASP A 176 2.63 -31.87 10.33
C ASP A 176 2.59 -31.03 9.03
N ARG A 177 2.80 -31.68 7.88
CA ARG A 177 2.89 -31.01 6.58
C ARG A 177 1.61 -30.27 6.21
N ARG A 178 0.43 -30.76 6.59
CA ARG A 178 -0.84 -30.11 6.25
C ARG A 178 -0.99 -28.83 7.05
N ALA A 179 -0.71 -28.91 8.36
CA ALA A 179 -0.74 -27.76 9.26
C ALA A 179 0.28 -26.67 8.88
N ALA A 180 1.46 -27.05 8.40
CA ALA A 180 2.51 -26.09 8.04
C ALA A 180 2.36 -25.52 6.62
N LEU A 181 1.99 -26.33 5.62
CA LEU A 181 2.07 -25.95 4.21
C LEU A 181 0.76 -25.41 3.64
N LEU A 182 -0.41 -25.92 4.06
CA LEU A 182 -1.69 -25.46 3.53
C LEU A 182 -1.94 -23.96 3.79
N PRO A 183 -1.62 -23.40 4.99
CA PRO A 183 -1.78 -21.97 5.21
C PRO A 183 -0.94 -21.10 4.27
N LEU A 184 0.23 -21.59 3.81
CA LEU A 184 1.07 -20.85 2.87
C LEU A 184 0.38 -20.73 1.50
N VAL A 185 -0.17 -21.83 0.97
CA VAL A 185 -0.88 -21.80 -0.32
C VAL A 185 -2.14 -20.95 -0.21
N THR A 186 -2.96 -21.17 0.82
CA THR A 186 -4.20 -20.41 1.03
C THR A 186 -3.92 -18.92 1.19
N GLY A 187 -2.88 -18.56 1.96
CA GLY A 187 -2.45 -17.17 2.14
C GLY A 187 -1.99 -16.53 0.83
N ALA A 188 -1.18 -17.23 0.04
CA ALA A 188 -0.67 -16.72 -1.23
C ALA A 188 -1.80 -16.51 -2.26
N VAL A 189 -2.68 -17.50 -2.42
CA VAL A 189 -3.81 -17.44 -3.35
C VAL A 189 -4.81 -16.38 -2.91
N GLY A 190 -5.15 -16.33 -1.62
CA GLY A 190 -6.05 -15.31 -1.07
C GLY A 190 -5.50 -13.89 -1.26
N ALA A 191 -4.20 -13.68 -1.07
CA ALA A 191 -3.54 -12.40 -1.30
C ALA A 191 -3.54 -12.00 -2.79
N ALA A 192 -3.22 -12.93 -3.70
CA ALA A 192 -3.25 -12.69 -5.14
C ALA A 192 -4.66 -12.37 -5.65
N TRP A 193 -5.66 -13.15 -5.19
CA TRP A 193 -7.07 -12.89 -5.47
C TRP A 193 -7.51 -11.53 -4.96
N TRP A 194 -7.23 -11.19 -3.70
CA TRP A 194 -7.57 -9.90 -3.12
C TRP A 194 -6.90 -8.73 -3.86
N ALA A 195 -5.63 -8.87 -4.26
CA ALA A 195 -4.92 -7.86 -5.04
C ALA A 195 -5.52 -7.65 -6.44
N SER A 196 -6.11 -8.69 -7.03
CA SER A 196 -6.67 -8.68 -8.38
C SER A 196 -8.09 -8.10 -8.49
N ARG A 197 -8.80 -7.87 -7.37
CA ARG A 197 -10.18 -7.35 -7.46
C ARG A 197 -10.19 -5.92 -8.00
N ALA A 198 -11.30 -5.56 -8.63
CA ALA A 198 -11.56 -4.20 -9.06
C ALA A 198 -11.37 -3.21 -7.89
N ALA A 199 -10.70 -2.10 -8.18
CA ALA A 199 -10.46 -0.99 -7.28
C ALA A 199 -10.18 0.29 -8.10
N PRO A 200 -10.33 1.48 -7.51
CA PRO A 200 -9.84 2.72 -8.09
C PRO A 200 -8.35 2.65 -8.46
N PRO A 201 -7.88 3.39 -9.48
CA PRO A 201 -6.52 3.25 -10.01
C PRO A 201 -5.39 3.32 -8.98
N GLU A 202 -5.43 4.29 -8.08
CA GLU A 202 -4.42 4.50 -7.04
C GLU A 202 -4.42 3.36 -6.01
N ASP A 203 -5.60 2.96 -5.53
CA ASP A 203 -5.76 1.85 -4.58
C ASP A 203 -5.25 0.52 -5.16
N ARG A 204 -5.36 0.31 -6.48
CA ARG A 204 -4.85 -0.91 -7.13
C ARG A 204 -3.34 -1.07 -6.97
N LEU A 205 -2.55 0.01 -6.98
CA LEU A 205 -1.10 -0.07 -6.80
C LEU A 205 -0.78 -0.61 -5.40
N VAL A 206 -1.41 -0.03 -4.39
CA VAL A 206 -1.23 -0.41 -2.99
C VAL A 206 -1.67 -1.85 -2.74
N ARG A 207 -2.84 -2.25 -3.26
CA ARG A 207 -3.35 -3.62 -3.15
C ARG A 207 -2.43 -4.64 -3.82
N THR A 208 -1.91 -4.31 -5.00
CA THR A 208 -0.97 -5.17 -5.72
C THR A 208 0.32 -5.34 -4.93
N ALA A 209 0.88 -4.26 -4.38
CA ALA A 209 2.08 -4.30 -3.56
C ALA A 209 1.89 -5.10 -2.27
N VAL A 210 0.79 -4.89 -1.54
CA VAL A 210 0.45 -5.65 -0.32
C VAL A 210 0.22 -7.13 -0.64
N GLY A 211 -0.52 -7.44 -1.70
CA GLY A 211 -0.74 -8.82 -2.14
C GLY A 211 0.56 -9.52 -2.53
N ALA A 212 1.44 -8.83 -3.25
CA ALA A 212 2.77 -9.33 -3.59
C ALA A 212 3.66 -9.50 -2.36
N TRP A 213 3.56 -8.62 -1.35
CA TRP A 213 4.29 -8.76 -0.09
C TRP A 213 3.91 -10.06 0.63
N VAL A 214 2.60 -10.31 0.79
CA VAL A 214 2.08 -11.53 1.43
C VAL A 214 2.47 -12.77 0.61
N ALA A 215 2.21 -12.76 -0.70
CA ALA A 215 2.54 -13.89 -1.59
C ALA A 215 4.06 -14.14 -1.67
N GLY A 216 4.88 -13.09 -1.58
CA GLY A 216 6.34 -13.19 -1.55
C GLY A 216 6.86 -13.76 -0.24
N LEU A 217 6.24 -13.39 0.89
CA LEU A 217 6.55 -13.97 2.19
C LEU A 217 6.22 -15.46 2.22
N THR A 218 5.05 -15.86 1.75
CA THR A 218 4.64 -17.29 1.68
C THR A 218 5.52 -18.08 0.71
N ALA A 219 5.89 -17.50 -0.44
CA ALA A 219 6.80 -18.11 -1.39
C ALA A 219 8.18 -18.36 -0.76
N LYS A 220 8.72 -17.39 -0.03
CA LYS A 220 10.00 -17.52 0.66
C LYS A 220 9.94 -18.55 1.79
N MET A 221 8.86 -18.56 2.58
CA MET A 221 8.63 -19.60 3.59
C MET A 221 8.59 -20.99 2.95
N ALA A 222 7.81 -21.17 1.88
CA ALA A 222 7.70 -22.46 1.18
C ALA A 222 9.06 -22.93 0.60
N ALA A 223 9.84 -22.01 0.03
CA ALA A 223 11.16 -22.32 -0.50
C ALA A 223 12.15 -22.73 0.61
N VAL A 224 12.17 -22.01 1.74
CA VAL A 224 13.04 -22.34 2.87
C VAL A 224 12.60 -23.66 3.51
N THR A 225 11.30 -23.91 3.69
CA THR A 225 10.78 -25.21 4.17
C THR A 225 11.22 -26.35 3.26
N ALA A 226 11.07 -26.22 1.94
CA ALA A 226 11.48 -27.25 0.99
C ALA A 226 12.99 -27.51 1.01
N LEU A 227 13.80 -26.45 1.12
CA LEU A 227 15.25 -26.55 1.18
C LEU A 227 15.71 -27.21 2.50
N SER A 228 15.16 -26.76 3.62
CA SER A 228 15.47 -27.30 4.95
C SER A 228 15.02 -28.74 5.13
N ALA A 229 13.89 -29.13 4.53
CA ALA A 229 13.44 -30.52 4.59
C ALA A 229 14.38 -31.47 3.82
N ARG A 230 15.08 -30.98 2.80
CA ARG A 230 16.08 -31.74 2.04
C ARG A 230 17.47 -31.74 2.69
N ARG A 231 17.78 -30.73 3.50
CA ARG A 231 19.07 -30.55 4.17
C ARG A 231 18.87 -30.16 5.65
N PRO A 232 18.32 -31.06 6.48
CA PRO A 232 17.92 -30.72 7.85
C PRO A 232 19.08 -30.29 8.75
N GLU A 233 20.29 -30.78 8.46
CA GLU A 233 21.50 -30.44 9.20
C GLU A 233 22.09 -29.06 8.85
N ALA A 234 21.68 -28.49 7.71
CA ALA A 234 22.24 -27.24 7.21
C ALA A 234 21.62 -26.02 7.91
N ALA A 235 22.44 -24.99 8.11
CA ALA A 235 21.95 -23.66 8.49
C ALA A 235 21.42 -22.91 7.26
N HIS A 236 20.29 -22.24 7.43
CA HIS A 236 19.65 -21.40 6.41
C HIS A 236 19.61 -19.94 6.88
N PRO A 237 20.75 -19.23 6.91
CA PRO A 237 20.83 -17.86 7.43
C PRO A 237 19.93 -16.87 6.66
N GLY A 238 19.57 -17.19 5.42
CA GLY A 238 18.64 -16.42 4.60
C GLY A 238 17.24 -16.26 5.22
N ILE A 239 16.89 -17.05 6.24
CA ILE A 239 15.63 -16.87 6.97
C ILE A 239 15.61 -15.59 7.81
N ALA A 240 16.76 -15.10 8.27
CA ALA A 240 16.86 -13.81 8.96
C ALA A 240 16.38 -12.65 8.08
N LEU A 241 16.43 -12.82 6.75
CA LEU A 241 16.00 -11.82 5.77
C LEU A 241 14.62 -12.14 5.18
N ILE A 242 13.81 -13.00 5.80
CA ILE A 242 12.56 -13.49 5.20
C ILE A 242 11.58 -12.37 4.84
N GLY A 243 11.51 -11.31 5.64
CA GLY A 243 10.68 -10.13 5.37
C GLY A 243 11.31 -9.10 4.41
N VAL A 244 12.64 -9.12 4.21
CA VAL A 244 13.33 -8.05 3.46
C VAL A 244 13.01 -8.13 1.97
N THR A 245 13.20 -9.30 1.36
CA THR A 245 12.92 -9.53 -0.06
C THR A 245 11.48 -9.14 -0.48
N PRO A 246 10.41 -9.61 0.20
CA PRO A 246 9.05 -9.20 -0.15
C PRO A 246 8.81 -7.70 0.07
N THR A 247 9.46 -7.08 1.04
CA THR A 247 9.35 -5.62 1.29
C THR A 247 9.95 -4.81 0.14
N LEU A 248 11.14 -5.20 -0.34
CA LEU A 248 11.76 -4.57 -1.49
C LEU A 248 10.94 -4.77 -2.77
N ALA A 249 10.38 -5.96 -2.97
CA ALA A 249 9.50 -6.23 -4.11
C ALA A 249 8.22 -5.37 -4.07
N ALA A 250 7.61 -5.22 -2.89
CA ALA A 250 6.44 -4.36 -2.70
C ALA A 250 6.77 -2.88 -2.98
N ALA A 251 7.90 -2.38 -2.49
CA ALA A 251 8.35 -1.02 -2.79
C ALA A 251 8.59 -0.82 -4.30
N ALA A 252 9.21 -1.78 -4.99
CA ALA A 252 9.40 -1.72 -6.43
C ALA A 252 8.06 -1.71 -7.19
N LEU A 253 7.07 -2.49 -6.75
CA LEU A 253 5.72 -2.50 -7.34
C LEU A 253 4.93 -1.21 -7.15
N LEU A 254 5.33 -0.36 -6.19
CA LEU A 254 4.76 0.97 -6.01
C LEU A 254 5.50 2.01 -6.87
N ILE A 255 6.83 1.97 -6.87
CA ILE A 255 7.67 3.01 -7.49
C ILE A 255 7.78 2.83 -9.02
N VAL A 256 7.98 1.60 -9.50
CA VAL A 256 8.23 1.34 -10.94
C VAL A 256 7.05 1.75 -11.82
N PRO A 257 5.78 1.44 -11.48
CA PRO A 257 4.65 1.85 -12.31
C PRO A 257 4.48 3.37 -12.38
N VAL A 258 4.64 4.06 -11.25
CA VAL A 258 4.58 5.53 -11.18
C VAL A 258 5.64 6.15 -12.09
N ARG A 259 6.90 5.70 -11.99
CA ARG A 259 7.98 6.17 -12.87
C ARG A 259 7.74 5.85 -14.35
N ALA A 260 7.03 4.77 -14.66
CA ALA A 260 6.63 4.46 -16.03
C ALA A 260 5.55 5.40 -16.55
N GLY A 261 4.58 5.78 -15.71
CA GLY A 261 3.56 6.79 -16.01
C GLY A 261 4.17 8.17 -16.28
N LEU A 262 5.05 8.65 -15.37
CA LEU A 262 5.76 9.93 -15.55
C LEU A 262 6.55 9.99 -16.86
N ARG A 263 7.25 8.91 -17.21
CA ARG A 263 7.98 8.81 -18.48
C ARG A 263 7.06 8.75 -19.70
N ALA A 264 5.85 8.23 -19.56
CA ALA A 264 4.88 8.20 -20.65
C ALA A 264 4.33 9.60 -20.91
N ILE A 265 3.99 10.36 -19.86
CA ILE A 265 3.55 11.76 -19.96
C ILE A 265 4.64 12.61 -20.61
N GLY A 266 5.89 12.53 -20.12
CA GLY A 266 7.01 13.30 -20.67
C GLY A 266 7.36 12.98 -22.13
N ARG A 267 6.91 11.83 -22.67
CA ARG A 267 7.05 11.48 -24.08
C ARG A 267 5.83 11.86 -24.93
N GLY A 268 4.65 11.97 -24.31
CA GLY A 268 3.43 12.43 -24.96
C GLY A 268 3.34 13.96 -25.07
N GLY A 269 4.11 14.68 -24.25
CA GLY A 269 4.09 16.15 -24.17
C GLY A 269 4.89 16.92 -25.22
N ASP A 270 5.42 16.28 -26.28
CA ASP A 270 6.15 17.03 -27.32
C ASP A 270 5.91 16.54 -28.75
N PRO A 271 4.99 17.21 -29.47
CA PRO A 271 5.04 17.33 -30.92
C PRO A 271 5.13 18.79 -31.42
N ALA A 272 5.31 19.79 -30.54
CA ALA A 272 5.16 21.21 -30.92
C ALA A 272 6.36 22.13 -30.64
N ALA A 273 7.41 21.69 -29.94
CA ALA A 273 8.57 22.56 -29.66
C ALA A 273 9.71 22.47 -30.70
N SER A 274 9.56 21.72 -31.80
CA SER A 274 10.61 21.55 -32.83
C SER A 274 10.29 22.17 -34.19
N GLY A 275 9.42 23.17 -34.23
CA GLY A 275 8.91 23.70 -35.49
C GLY A 275 8.63 25.20 -35.51
N LYS A 276 9.56 26.05 -35.03
CA LYS A 276 9.77 27.38 -35.64
C LYS A 276 10.98 28.10 -35.05
N ASP A 277 12.09 27.90 -35.74
CA ASP A 277 13.31 28.71 -35.81
C ASP A 277 13.96 28.16 -37.10
N ILE A 278 14.24 28.83 -38.22
CA ILE A 278 14.49 30.21 -38.70
C ILE A 278 14.44 30.09 -40.27
N PRO A 279 14.43 31.12 -41.15
CA PRO A 279 14.35 32.58 -40.99
C PRO A 279 13.06 33.22 -41.53
#